data_AF-V7C3P9-F1
#
_entry.id   AF-V7C3P9-F1
#
_cell.length_a   1.000
_cell.length_b   1.000
_cell.length_c   1.000
_cell.angle_alpha   90.00
_cell.angle_beta   90.00
_cell.angle_gamma   90.00
#
_symmetry.space_group_name_H-M   'P 1'
#
loop_
_entity.id
_entity.type
_entity.pdbx_description
1 polymer ?
#
loop_
_entity_poly.entity_id
_entity_poly.type
_entity_poly.pdbx_seq_one_letter_code
_entity_poly.pdbx_strand_id
1 'polypeptide(L)'
;EQALQDQLQHAKGSVSNMQKLHEIAQNQLFELRAQSEEERASKQSEVTLLMDEVERAQTMLLSLEREKGVLRSQLQTANEDTETKNSDSLDSTSALENSLNAKEKQISELNLELHNIETTLSNERDEHINDVKKLTAMLNEKEAALEEMKKELQARPTEKTVDDLRKKVKILQAVGYNSIEAEDWEVATSGEEMSKMEFLLLDKNRKMEHELTQLKVTLSEKTSLLETAEEKIAELTTKVNEQQKLIQKLEDDILKGYSSNSKDRKGNFLDDWDLSEAGGGEASENTDQRQVSLDQDQSSMLKVICNQRDRFRNRLRETEEEIRQLKEKIGVLTVEVEKSKADNVKLYGKIRYVQDYNIEKVVSRGSKKYAEDIESGFSSDVESKYKKIYEDDINPFAAFSKKERDQRYKELGFRDRITLSSGRFLLGNKYARTFAFFYTIGLHILVFTCLYRMSALSYLSNGPEEFLVGDKNVDLPRGL
;
A
#
# COMPACT_ATOMS: atom_id res chain seq x y z
N GLU A 1 8.12 -11.74 24.34
CA GLU A 1 7.06 -11.98 25.34
C GLU A 1 5.83 -11.13 25.05
N GLN A 2 5.93 -9.80 25.02
CA GLN A 2 4.83 -8.89 24.66
C GLN A 2 4.14 -9.24 23.32
N ALA A 3 4.89 -9.43 22.23
CA ALA A 3 4.29 -9.79 20.94
C ALA A 3 3.52 -11.13 20.94
N LEU A 4 3.92 -12.09 21.78
CA LEU A 4 3.18 -13.36 21.95
C LEU A 4 1.91 -13.15 22.77
N GLN A 5 1.95 -12.24 23.74
CA GLN A 5 0.81 -11.85 24.56
C GLN A 5 -0.24 -11.11 23.72
N ASP A 6 0.18 -10.21 22.84
CA ASP A 6 -0.69 -9.49 21.91
C ASP A 6 -1.33 -10.45 20.89
N GLN A 7 -0.56 -11.40 20.34
CA GLN A 7 -1.11 -12.44 19.45
C GLN A 7 -2.13 -13.33 20.17
N LEU A 8 -1.87 -13.68 21.43
CA LEU A 8 -2.79 -14.48 22.23
C LEU A 8 -4.06 -13.69 22.59
N GLN A 9 -3.95 -12.39 22.84
CA GLN A 9 -5.10 -11.51 23.07
C GLN A 9 -5.93 -11.32 21.80
N HIS A 10 -5.30 -11.14 20.64
CA HIS A 10 -5.97 -11.08 19.34
C HIS A 10 -6.68 -12.40 19.02
N ALA A 11 -6.01 -13.54 19.21
CA ALA A 11 -6.61 -14.86 19.03
C ALA A 11 -7.82 -15.08 19.95
N LYS A 12 -7.72 -14.69 21.24
CA LYS A 12 -8.84 -14.73 22.17
C LYS A 12 -10.00 -13.82 21.76
N GLY A 13 -9.70 -12.61 21.28
CA GLY A 13 -10.70 -11.68 20.74
C GLY A 13 -11.41 -12.25 19.52
N SER A 14 -10.66 -12.83 18.59
CA SER A 14 -11.20 -13.49 17.40
C SER A 14 -12.09 -14.68 17.77
N VAL A 15 -11.69 -15.50 18.75
CA VAL A 15 -12.50 -16.63 19.22
C VAL A 15 -13.79 -16.14 19.88
N SER A 16 -13.73 -15.11 20.72
CA SER A 16 -14.93 -14.52 21.33
C SER A 16 -15.89 -13.95 20.28
N ASN A 17 -15.37 -13.28 19.26
CA ASN A 17 -16.19 -12.78 18.15
C ASN A 17 -16.82 -13.91 17.34
N MET A 18 -16.08 -14.98 17.06
CA MET A 18 -16.63 -16.17 16.39
C MET A 18 -17.72 -16.85 17.22
N GLN A 19 -17.54 -16.93 18.55
CA GLN A 19 -18.57 -17.46 19.45
C GLN A 19 -19.84 -16.61 19.43
N LYS A 20 -19.72 -15.27 19.49
CA LYS A 20 -20.88 -14.36 19.39
C LYS A 20 -21.60 -14.49 18.06
N LEU A 21 -20.85 -14.57 16.96
CA LEU A 21 -21.43 -14.76 15.62
C LEU A 21 -22.14 -16.11 15.52
N HIS A 22 -21.55 -17.17 16.08
CA HIS A 22 -22.19 -18.49 16.14
C HIS A 22 -23.47 -18.45 16.97
N GLU A 23 -23.46 -17.78 18.12
CA GLU A 23 -24.64 -17.64 19.00
C GLU A 23 -25.75 -16.85 18.32
N ILE A 24 -25.42 -15.77 17.60
CA ILE A 24 -26.38 -15.00 16.79
C ILE A 24 -26.95 -15.85 15.65
N ALA A 25 -26.10 -16.55 14.89
CA ALA A 25 -26.54 -17.42 13.80
C ALA A 25 -27.42 -18.57 14.31
N GLN A 26 -27.08 -19.14 15.46
CA GLN A 26 -27.87 -20.17 16.11
C GLN A 26 -29.24 -19.65 16.56
N ASN A 27 -29.29 -18.45 17.13
CA ASN A 27 -30.56 -17.80 17.50
C ASN A 27 -31.44 -17.53 16.28
N GLN A 28 -30.86 -17.03 15.18
CA GLN A 28 -31.58 -16.83 13.91
C GLN A 28 -32.12 -18.15 13.35
N LEU A 29 -31.35 -19.24 13.43
CA LEU A 29 -31.82 -20.56 13.00
C LEU A 29 -32.97 -21.08 13.87
N PHE A 30 -32.94 -20.85 15.19
CA PHE A 30 -34.05 -21.22 16.07
C PHE A 30 -35.29 -20.37 15.80
N GLU A 31 -35.14 -19.08 15.53
CA GLU A 31 -36.25 -18.19 15.21
C GLU A 31 -36.91 -18.57 13.87
N LEU A 32 -36.11 -18.81 12.82
CA LEU A 32 -36.62 -19.28 11.53
C LEU A 32 -37.32 -20.64 11.65
N ARG A 33 -36.78 -21.54 12.49
CA ARG A 33 -37.42 -22.83 12.77
C ARG A 33 -38.76 -22.65 13.48
N ALA A 34 -38.82 -21.78 14.49
CA ALA A 34 -40.06 -21.50 15.22
C ALA A 34 -41.14 -20.91 14.29
N GLN A 35 -40.78 -19.94 13.45
CA GLN A 35 -41.69 -19.37 12.45
C GLN A 35 -42.18 -20.42 11.45
N SER A 36 -41.29 -21.30 10.98
CA SER A 36 -41.67 -22.38 10.08
C SER A 36 -42.60 -23.40 10.74
N GLU A 37 -42.36 -23.75 12.01
CA GLU A 37 -43.23 -24.65 12.77
C GLU A 37 -44.61 -24.02 13.05
N GLU A 38 -44.66 -22.72 13.33
CA GLU A 38 -45.89 -21.93 13.48
C GLU A 38 -46.69 -21.86 12.17
N GLU A 39 -46.05 -21.51 11.05
CA GLU A 39 -46.68 -21.47 9.73
C GLU A 39 -47.23 -22.85 9.35
N ARG A 40 -46.48 -23.92 9.64
CA ARG A 40 -46.93 -25.29 9.40
C ARG A 40 -48.14 -25.64 10.26
N ALA A 41 -48.18 -25.21 11.52
CA ALA A 41 -49.32 -25.42 12.40
C ALA A 41 -50.56 -24.64 11.94
N SER A 42 -50.39 -23.39 11.52
CA SER A 42 -51.47 -22.58 10.97
C SER A 42 -52.02 -23.15 9.65
N LYS A 43 -51.16 -23.62 8.75
CA LYS A 43 -51.60 -24.30 7.52
C LYS A 43 -52.34 -25.60 7.84
N GLN A 44 -51.88 -26.33 8.86
CA GLN A 44 -52.55 -27.55 9.28
C GLN A 44 -53.95 -27.28 9.85
N SER A 45 -54.13 -26.20 10.63
CA SER A 45 -55.45 -25.83 11.15
C SER A 45 -56.39 -25.34 10.05
N GLU A 46 -55.88 -24.60 9.06
CA GLU A 46 -56.65 -24.21 7.88
C GLU A 46 -57.14 -25.43 7.11
N VAL A 47 -56.28 -26.43 6.87
CA VAL A 47 -56.66 -27.68 6.21
C VAL A 47 -57.73 -28.42 7.00
N THR A 48 -57.63 -28.49 8.33
CA THR A 48 -58.66 -29.12 9.17
C THR A 48 -60.00 -28.37 9.08
N LEU A 49 -60.01 -27.04 9.12
CA LEU A 49 -61.25 -26.26 8.97
C LEU A 49 -61.89 -26.43 7.59
N LEU A 50 -61.09 -26.47 6.53
CA LEU A 50 -61.59 -26.74 5.18
C LEU A 50 -62.15 -28.15 5.06
N MET A 51 -61.53 -29.14 5.70
CA MET A 51 -62.03 -30.51 5.74
C MET A 51 -63.38 -30.58 6.47
N ASP A 52 -63.51 -29.91 7.62
CA ASP A 52 -64.77 -29.82 8.37
C ASP A 52 -65.88 -29.15 7.55
N GLU A 53 -65.56 -28.08 6.80
CA GLU A 53 -66.54 -27.39 5.95
C GLU A 53 -66.98 -28.25 4.76
N VAL A 54 -66.05 -29.02 4.16
CA VAL A 54 -66.37 -30.00 3.12
C VAL A 54 -67.28 -31.10 3.66
N GLU A 55 -67.01 -31.62 4.85
CA GLU A 55 -67.88 -32.61 5.51
C GLU A 55 -69.27 -32.01 5.79
N ARG A 56 -69.33 -30.77 6.30
CA ARG A 56 -70.59 -30.05 6.54
C ARG A 56 -71.38 -29.87 5.24
N ALA A 57 -70.75 -29.41 4.17
CA ALA A 57 -71.38 -29.26 2.86
C ALA A 57 -71.87 -30.60 2.30
N GLN A 58 -71.10 -31.69 2.45
CA GLN A 58 -71.53 -33.03 2.06
C GLN A 58 -72.75 -33.50 2.84
N THR A 59 -72.81 -33.26 4.16
CA THR A 59 -73.99 -33.64 4.96
C THR A 59 -75.24 -32.86 4.55
N MET A 60 -75.12 -31.55 4.26
CA MET A 60 -76.22 -30.74 3.74
C MET A 60 -76.67 -31.18 2.35
N LEU A 61 -75.74 -31.55 1.48
CA LEU A 61 -76.07 -32.05 0.15
C LEU A 61 -76.88 -33.36 0.26
N LEU A 62 -76.46 -34.27 1.14
CA LEU A 62 -77.18 -35.53 1.39
C LEU A 62 -78.56 -35.31 2.05
N SER A 63 -78.76 -34.26 2.85
CA SER A 63 -80.08 -33.94 3.39
C SER A 63 -81.00 -33.38 2.31
N LEU A 64 -80.50 -32.46 1.48
CA LEU A 64 -81.24 -31.88 0.36
C LEU A 64 -81.62 -32.94 -0.69
N GLU A 65 -80.74 -33.89 -0.97
CA GLU A 65 -81.05 -35.03 -1.85
C GLU A 65 -82.19 -35.90 -1.31
N ARG A 66 -82.23 -36.13 0.02
CA ARG A 66 -83.33 -36.84 0.67
C ARG A 66 -84.62 -36.04 0.59
N GLU A 67 -84.60 -34.75 0.93
CA GLU A 67 -85.77 -33.88 0.88
C GLU A 67 -86.34 -33.79 -0.53
N LYS A 68 -85.48 -33.66 -1.54
CA LYS A 68 -85.87 -33.71 -2.96
C LYS A 68 -86.56 -35.02 -3.32
N GLY A 69 -86.09 -36.15 -2.78
CA GLY A 69 -86.74 -37.45 -2.93
C GLY A 69 -88.14 -37.49 -2.33
N VAL A 70 -88.31 -36.93 -1.13
CA VAL A 70 -89.60 -36.87 -0.41
C VAL A 70 -90.59 -35.93 -1.11
N LEU A 71 -90.16 -34.74 -1.53
CA LEU A 71 -91.02 -33.82 -2.28
C LEU A 71 -91.48 -34.44 -3.60
N ARG A 72 -90.61 -35.21 -4.26
CA ARG A 72 -90.96 -35.91 -5.49
C ARG A 72 -92.02 -37.00 -5.27
N SER A 73 -91.99 -37.71 -4.14
CA SER A 73 -93.04 -38.70 -3.82
C SER A 73 -94.36 -38.05 -3.42
N GLN A 74 -94.32 -36.95 -2.65
CA GLN A 74 -95.52 -36.18 -2.29
C GLN A 74 -96.24 -35.58 -3.50
N LEU A 75 -95.49 -35.10 -4.50
CA LEU A 75 -96.07 -34.61 -5.76
C LEU A 75 -96.77 -35.72 -6.54
N GLN A 76 -96.26 -36.94 -6.48
CA GLN A 76 -96.86 -38.08 -7.16
C GLN A 76 -98.17 -38.51 -6.49
N THR A 77 -98.24 -38.53 -5.16
CA THR A 77 -99.47 -38.86 -4.41
C THR A 77 -100.54 -37.77 -4.53
N ALA A 78 -100.14 -36.50 -4.49
CA ALA A 78 -101.08 -35.38 -4.62
C ALA A 78 -101.75 -35.33 -6.01
N ASN A 79 -101.06 -35.82 -7.05
CA ASN A 79 -101.61 -35.91 -8.41
C ASN A 79 -102.64 -37.05 -8.57
N GLU A 80 -102.58 -38.10 -7.73
CA GLU A 80 -103.56 -39.19 -7.71
C GLU A 80 -104.83 -38.80 -6.92
N ASP A 81 -104.69 -37.97 -5.88
CA ASP A 81 -105.81 -37.52 -5.05
C ASP A 81 -106.71 -36.46 -5.74
N THR A 82 -106.22 -35.77 -6.77
CA THR A 82 -106.97 -34.73 -7.49
C THR A 82 -108.07 -35.24 -8.44
N GLU A 83 -108.14 -36.55 -8.72
CA GLU A 83 -109.12 -37.11 -9.66
C GLU A 83 -110.49 -37.47 -9.02
N THR A 84 -110.67 -37.43 -7.70
CA THR A 84 -111.82 -38.10 -7.04
C THR A 84 -112.86 -37.24 -6.31
N LYS A 85 -112.83 -35.90 -6.33
CA LYS A 85 -113.85 -35.11 -5.60
C LYS A 85 -114.28 -33.83 -6.31
N ASN A 86 -115.39 -33.90 -7.05
CA ASN A 86 -116.14 -32.72 -7.52
C ASN A 86 -117.65 -33.03 -7.64
N SER A 87 -118.40 -32.98 -6.52
CA SER A 87 -119.86 -32.73 -6.57
C SER A 87 -120.39 -32.22 -5.22
N ASP A 88 -120.60 -30.90 -5.11
CA ASP A 88 -121.70 -30.27 -4.37
C ASP A 88 -121.65 -28.76 -4.64
N SER A 89 -122.72 -28.15 -5.16
CA SER A 89 -122.64 -26.92 -5.98
C SER A 89 -123.32 -25.66 -5.41
N LEU A 90 -123.80 -25.64 -4.16
CA LEU A 90 -124.47 -24.45 -3.60
C LEU A 90 -124.02 -24.03 -2.20
N ASP A 91 -123.56 -24.97 -1.36
CA ASP A 91 -122.75 -24.63 -0.15
C ASP A 91 -121.28 -24.42 -0.50
N SER A 92 -120.85 -24.92 -1.66
CA SER A 92 -119.52 -24.68 -2.21
C SER A 92 -119.36 -23.24 -2.67
N THR A 93 -120.36 -22.56 -3.22
CA THR A 93 -120.19 -21.18 -3.69
C THR A 93 -119.92 -20.19 -2.56
N SER A 94 -120.59 -20.31 -1.41
CA SER A 94 -120.33 -19.46 -0.22
C SER A 94 -119.03 -19.87 0.49
N ALA A 95 -118.72 -21.16 0.56
CA ALA A 95 -117.44 -21.65 1.07
C ALA A 95 -116.27 -21.22 0.15
N LEU A 96 -116.48 -21.18 -1.17
CA LEU A 96 -115.53 -20.71 -2.16
C LEU A 96 -115.36 -19.19 -2.08
N GLU A 97 -116.42 -18.42 -1.84
CA GLU A 97 -116.34 -16.97 -1.66
C GLU A 97 -115.62 -16.59 -0.35
N ASN A 98 -115.92 -17.29 0.76
CA ASN A 98 -115.17 -17.16 2.01
C ASN A 98 -113.71 -17.62 1.86
N SER A 99 -113.47 -18.69 1.10
CA SER A 99 -112.12 -19.16 0.77
C SER A 99 -111.38 -18.17 -0.13
N LEU A 100 -112.08 -17.52 -1.07
CA LEU A 100 -111.53 -16.50 -1.95
C LEU A 100 -111.13 -15.27 -1.13
N ASN A 101 -112.01 -14.78 -0.25
CA ASN A 101 -111.70 -13.68 0.66
C ASN A 101 -110.54 -14.01 1.62
N ALA A 102 -110.49 -15.25 2.13
CA ALA A 102 -109.37 -15.71 2.94
C ALA A 102 -108.05 -15.75 2.14
N LYS A 103 -108.11 -16.21 0.87
CA LYS A 103 -106.96 -16.21 -0.04
C LYS A 103 -106.55 -14.80 -0.46
N GLU A 104 -107.47 -13.89 -0.72
CA GLU A 104 -107.18 -12.49 -1.03
C GLU A 104 -106.52 -11.79 0.16
N LYS A 105 -107.01 -12.05 1.38
CA LYS A 105 -106.37 -11.58 2.61
C LYS A 105 -104.95 -12.15 2.74
N GLN A 106 -104.78 -13.46 2.53
CA GLN A 106 -103.46 -14.09 2.56
C GLN A 106 -102.52 -13.55 1.48
N ILE A 107 -103.02 -13.27 0.27
CA ILE A 107 -102.28 -12.64 -0.82
C ILE A 107 -101.86 -11.22 -0.42
N SER A 108 -102.73 -10.45 0.24
CA SER A 108 -102.40 -9.10 0.71
C SER A 108 -101.34 -9.13 1.83
N GLU A 109 -101.44 -10.08 2.76
CA GLU A 109 -100.45 -10.29 3.82
C GLU A 109 -99.09 -10.71 3.23
N LEU A 110 -99.08 -11.67 2.28
CA LEU A 110 -97.86 -12.08 1.56
C LEU A 110 -97.26 -10.96 0.71
N ASN A 111 -98.08 -10.12 0.06
CA ASN A 111 -97.59 -8.97 -0.70
C ASN A 111 -96.96 -7.92 0.21
N LEU A 112 -97.52 -7.70 1.40
CA LEU A 112 -96.95 -6.79 2.39
C LEU A 112 -95.65 -7.35 2.96
N GLU A 113 -95.58 -8.65 3.22
CA GLU A 113 -94.36 -9.33 3.64
C GLU A 113 -93.28 -9.31 2.54
N LEU A 114 -93.65 -9.56 1.28
CA LEU A 114 -92.76 -9.43 0.13
C LEU A 114 -92.23 -8.00 0.00
N HIS A 115 -93.10 -6.99 0.11
CA HIS A 115 -92.68 -5.60 0.04
C HIS A 115 -91.74 -5.24 1.19
N ASN A 116 -92.03 -5.68 2.42
CA ASN A 116 -91.15 -5.49 3.57
C ASN A 116 -89.79 -6.14 3.33
N ILE A 117 -89.75 -7.40 2.87
CA ILE A 117 -88.50 -8.12 2.57
C ILE A 117 -87.72 -7.42 1.44
N GLU A 118 -88.41 -6.93 0.40
CA GLU A 118 -87.80 -6.19 -0.70
C GLU A 118 -87.19 -4.87 -0.21
N THR A 119 -87.88 -4.13 0.66
CA THR A 119 -87.34 -2.91 1.26
C THR A 119 -86.16 -3.18 2.19
N THR A 120 -86.19 -4.23 3.02
CA THR A 120 -85.06 -4.60 3.87
C THR A 120 -83.86 -5.03 3.04
N LEU A 121 -84.07 -5.83 1.99
CA LEU A 121 -83.00 -6.22 1.06
C LEU A 121 -82.44 -5.01 0.30
N SER A 122 -83.27 -4.05 -0.10
CA SER A 122 -82.80 -2.81 -0.74
C SER A 122 -81.92 -2.01 0.23
N ASN A 123 -82.34 -1.86 1.49
CA ASN A 123 -81.58 -1.14 2.51
C ASN A 123 -80.24 -1.84 2.80
N GLU A 124 -80.24 -3.16 2.99
CA GLU A 124 -79.00 -3.93 3.18
C GLU A 124 -78.06 -3.82 1.97
N ARG A 125 -78.59 -3.82 0.75
CA ARG A 125 -77.79 -3.60 -0.46
C ARG A 125 -77.17 -2.21 -0.48
N ASP A 126 -77.92 -1.17 -0.11
CA ASP A 126 -77.42 0.20 -0.05
C ASP A 126 -76.35 0.36 1.05
N GLU A 127 -76.54 -0.27 2.21
CA GLU A 127 -75.52 -0.34 3.28
C GLU A 127 -74.25 -1.03 2.79
N HIS A 128 -74.36 -2.20 2.15
CA HIS A 128 -73.20 -2.89 1.59
C HIS A 128 -72.50 -2.09 0.50
N ILE A 129 -73.23 -1.39 -0.36
CA ILE A 129 -72.64 -0.49 -1.37
C ILE A 129 -71.87 0.64 -0.70
N ASN A 130 -72.39 1.22 0.39
CA ASN A 130 -71.72 2.27 1.13
C ASN A 130 -70.47 1.75 1.86
N ASP A 131 -70.53 0.55 2.43
CA ASP A 131 -69.38 -0.11 3.04
C ASP A 131 -68.29 -0.43 2.02
N VAL A 132 -68.66 -0.94 0.84
CA VAL A 132 -67.73 -1.19 -0.26
C VAL A 132 -67.07 0.12 -0.72
N LYS A 133 -67.83 1.22 -0.84
CA LYS A 133 -67.28 2.55 -1.17
C LYS A 133 -66.32 3.06 -0.09
N LYS A 134 -66.65 2.85 1.18
CA LYS A 134 -65.78 3.25 2.30
C LYS A 134 -64.49 2.43 2.33
N LEU A 135 -64.59 1.11 2.15
CA LEU A 135 -63.44 0.21 2.09
C LEU A 135 -62.54 0.52 0.90
N THR A 136 -63.12 0.78 -0.29
CA THR A 136 -62.34 1.18 -1.47
C THR A 136 -61.66 2.54 -1.30
N ALA A 137 -62.31 3.51 -0.64
CA ALA A 137 -61.67 4.79 -0.31
C ALA A 137 -60.48 4.60 0.65
N MET A 138 -60.65 3.80 1.72
CA MET A 138 -59.55 3.50 2.65
C MET A 138 -58.42 2.73 1.97
N LEU A 139 -58.73 1.81 1.05
CA LEU A 139 -57.73 1.06 0.29
C LEU A 139 -56.89 2.01 -0.58
N ASN A 140 -57.53 2.92 -1.32
CA ASN A 140 -56.85 3.91 -2.14
C ASN A 140 -55.97 4.84 -1.31
N GLU A 141 -56.42 5.26 -0.13
CA GLU A 141 -55.63 6.09 0.80
C GLU A 141 -54.39 5.33 1.29
N LYS A 142 -54.54 4.05 1.64
CA LYS A 142 -53.41 3.20 2.06
C LYS A 142 -52.44 2.91 0.92
N GLU A 143 -52.93 2.71 -0.29
CA GLU A 143 -52.09 2.56 -1.48
C GLU A 143 -51.29 3.83 -1.78
N ALA A 144 -51.94 5.01 -1.69
CA ALA A 144 -51.25 6.28 -1.86
C ALA A 144 -50.14 6.49 -0.79
N ALA A 145 -50.44 6.21 0.48
CA ALA A 145 -49.46 6.29 1.56
C ALA A 145 -48.32 5.27 1.37
N LEU A 146 -48.60 4.07 0.90
CA LEU A 146 -47.57 3.06 0.58
C LEU A 146 -46.65 3.53 -0.56
N GLU A 147 -47.20 4.12 -1.62
CA GLU A 147 -46.41 4.66 -2.72
C GLU A 147 -45.55 5.86 -2.29
N GLU A 148 -46.06 6.72 -1.41
CA GLU A 148 -45.27 7.80 -0.80
C GLU A 148 -44.13 7.26 0.06
N MET A 149 -44.41 6.31 0.97
CA MET A 149 -43.38 5.67 1.79
C MET A 149 -42.33 4.92 0.96
N LYS A 150 -42.73 4.28 -0.15
CA LYS A 150 -41.78 3.66 -1.10
C LYS A 150 -40.89 4.70 -1.77
N LYS A 151 -41.44 5.84 -2.19
CA LYS A 151 -40.64 6.94 -2.76
C LYS A 151 -39.67 7.50 -1.74
N GLU A 152 -40.10 7.72 -0.50
CA GLU A 152 -39.19 8.16 0.57
C GLU A 152 -38.09 7.12 0.84
N LEU A 153 -38.42 5.84 0.86
CA LEU A 153 -37.45 4.77 1.06
C LEU A 153 -36.42 4.71 -0.08
N GLN A 154 -36.85 4.92 -1.33
CA GLN A 154 -35.95 4.99 -2.49
C GLN A 154 -35.10 6.26 -2.50
N ALA A 155 -35.62 7.38 -1.98
CA ALA A 155 -34.88 8.64 -1.88
C ALA A 155 -33.83 8.62 -0.76
N ARG A 156 -34.01 7.77 0.27
CA ARG A 156 -33.03 7.64 1.34
C ARG A 156 -31.72 7.05 0.80
N PRO A 157 -30.56 7.62 1.18
CA PRO A 157 -29.27 7.05 0.83
C PRO A 157 -29.19 5.59 1.29
N THR A 158 -28.73 4.71 0.41
CA THR A 158 -28.53 3.29 0.75
C THR A 158 -27.43 3.16 1.81
N GLU A 159 -27.51 2.14 2.66
CA GLU A 159 -26.52 1.87 3.72
C GLU A 159 -25.09 1.84 3.17
N LYS A 160 -24.90 1.23 1.99
CA LYS A 160 -23.61 1.23 1.26
C LYS A 160 -23.11 2.64 0.95
N THR A 161 -23.97 3.54 0.48
CA THR A 161 -23.55 4.92 0.18
C THR A 161 -23.19 5.70 1.44
N VAL A 162 -23.88 5.45 2.56
CA VAL A 162 -23.56 6.06 3.85
C VAL A 162 -22.22 5.54 4.37
N ASP A 163 -21.98 4.24 4.26
CA ASP A 163 -20.71 3.63 4.66
C ASP A 163 -19.55 4.08 3.77
N ASP A 164 -19.76 4.21 2.47
CA ASP A 164 -18.77 4.75 1.53
C ASP A 164 -18.45 6.22 1.83
N LEU A 165 -19.46 7.04 2.16
CA LEU A 165 -19.24 8.42 2.59
C LEU A 165 -18.51 8.49 3.94
N ARG A 166 -18.83 7.62 4.90
CA ARG A 166 -18.11 7.52 6.17
C ARG A 166 -16.65 7.12 5.98
N LYS A 167 -16.37 6.15 5.10
CA LYS A 167 -15.01 5.76 4.72
C LYS A 167 -14.27 6.94 4.12
N LYS A 168 -14.84 7.62 3.12
CA LYS A 168 -14.27 8.82 2.51
C LYS A 168 -13.97 9.93 3.52
N VAL A 169 -14.88 10.20 4.47
CA VAL A 169 -14.66 11.18 5.53
C VAL A 169 -13.53 10.74 6.46
N LYS A 170 -13.49 9.48 6.89
CA LYS A 170 -12.42 8.96 7.75
C LYS A 170 -11.04 9.06 7.07
N ILE A 171 -10.99 8.83 5.77
CA ILE A 171 -9.77 8.96 4.97
C ILE A 171 -9.36 10.41 4.80
N LEU A 172 -10.31 11.30 4.47
CA LEU A 172 -10.04 12.73 4.38
C LEU A 172 -9.56 13.28 5.74
N GLN A 173 -10.14 12.82 6.84
CA GLN A 173 -9.72 13.19 8.17
C GLN A 173 -8.29 12.70 8.44
N ALA A 174 -7.95 11.48 8.04
CA ALA A 174 -6.63 10.95 8.27
C ALA A 174 -5.56 11.58 7.37
N VAL A 175 -5.88 11.85 6.10
CA VAL A 175 -5.00 12.53 5.14
C VAL A 175 -4.85 14.02 5.49
N GLY A 176 -5.92 14.67 5.96
CA GLY A 176 -5.94 16.10 6.26
C GLY A 176 -5.39 16.46 7.64
N TYR A 177 -5.52 15.56 8.62
CA TYR A 177 -5.14 15.84 10.01
C TYR A 177 -4.02 14.95 10.56
N ASN A 178 -3.54 13.94 9.82
CA ASN A 178 -2.53 12.99 10.31
C ASN A 178 -2.82 12.41 11.70
N SER A 179 -4.10 12.37 12.09
CA SER A 179 -4.52 12.20 13.48
C SER A 179 -5.11 10.82 13.76
N ILE A 180 -4.94 9.85 12.87
CA ILE A 180 -5.43 8.48 13.09
C ILE A 180 -4.23 7.56 13.27
N GLU A 181 -4.13 7.03 14.50
CA GLU A 181 -3.23 5.95 14.90
C GLU A 181 -3.41 4.75 13.96
N ALA A 182 -2.29 4.14 13.56
CA ALA A 182 -2.24 3.15 12.48
C ALA A 182 -3.17 1.93 12.68
N GLU A 183 -3.66 1.69 13.89
CA GLU A 183 -4.52 0.58 14.28
C GLU A 183 -5.98 0.74 13.82
N ASP A 184 -6.45 1.96 13.59
CA ASP A 184 -7.86 2.24 13.25
C ASP A 184 -8.15 2.21 11.73
N TRP A 185 -7.12 1.85 10.94
CA TRP A 185 -7.09 1.88 9.49
C TRP A 185 -7.37 0.53 8.83
N GLU A 186 -6.95 -0.59 9.44
CA GLU A 186 -7.25 -1.93 8.92
C GLU A 186 -8.77 -2.18 8.86
N VAL A 187 -9.53 -1.56 9.79
CA VAL A 187 -10.99 -1.67 9.84
C VAL A 187 -11.67 -0.84 8.74
N ALA A 188 -11.11 0.31 8.36
CA ALA A 188 -11.70 1.22 7.38
C ALA A 188 -11.46 0.81 5.91
N THR A 189 -10.43 0.02 5.66
CA THR A 189 -9.91 -0.31 4.31
C THR A 189 -10.31 -1.70 3.79
N SER A 190 -11.24 -2.39 4.44
CA SER A 190 -11.70 -3.75 4.09
C SER A 190 -12.62 -3.83 2.85
N GLY A 191 -12.83 -2.73 2.10
CA GLY A 191 -13.59 -2.72 0.84
C GLY A 191 -12.66 -2.69 -0.38
N GLU A 192 -12.65 -3.76 -1.18
CA GLU A 192 -11.63 -4.11 -2.19
C GLU A 192 -11.28 -3.02 -3.23
N GLU A 193 -12.21 -2.16 -3.65
CA GLU A 193 -11.96 -1.22 -4.77
C GLU A 193 -11.53 0.17 -4.33
N MET A 194 -12.11 0.71 -3.26
CA MET A 194 -11.72 2.04 -2.74
C MET A 194 -10.35 1.96 -2.03
N SER A 195 -10.08 0.84 -1.36
CA SER A 195 -8.87 0.58 -0.58
C SER A 195 -7.56 0.75 -1.36
N LYS A 196 -7.53 0.41 -2.66
CA LYS A 196 -6.30 0.51 -3.47
C LYS A 196 -5.91 1.96 -3.78
N MET A 197 -6.89 2.80 -4.12
CA MET A 197 -6.64 4.24 -4.38
C MET A 197 -6.29 4.96 -3.07
N GLU A 198 -6.97 4.59 -1.99
CA GLU A 198 -6.80 5.18 -0.67
C GLU A 198 -5.42 4.83 -0.08
N PHE A 199 -5.01 3.57 -0.20
CA PHE A 199 -3.66 3.12 0.14
C PHE A 199 -2.60 3.86 -0.67
N LEU A 200 -2.82 4.04 -1.98
CA LEU A 200 -1.87 4.73 -2.85
C LEU A 200 -1.73 6.22 -2.49
N LEU A 201 -2.84 6.89 -2.14
CA LEU A 201 -2.81 8.29 -1.70
C LEU A 201 -2.08 8.44 -0.37
N LEU A 202 -2.28 7.52 0.56
CA LEU A 202 -1.60 7.54 1.86
C LEU A 202 -0.11 7.24 1.72
N ASP A 203 0.27 6.22 0.94
CA ASP A 203 1.67 5.89 0.66
C ASP A 203 2.39 7.07 0.00
N LYS A 204 1.73 7.73 -0.96
CA LYS A 204 2.27 8.94 -1.58
C LYS A 204 2.39 10.10 -0.58
N ASN A 205 1.43 10.28 0.32
CA ASN A 205 1.50 11.33 1.34
C ASN A 205 2.65 11.07 2.32
N ARG A 206 2.72 9.88 2.91
CA ARG A 206 3.83 9.46 3.80
C ARG A 206 5.19 9.57 3.12
N LYS A 207 5.28 9.21 1.84
CA LYS A 207 6.50 9.35 1.05
C LYS A 207 6.87 10.82 0.84
N MET A 208 5.91 11.68 0.50
CA MET A 208 6.16 13.12 0.39
C MET A 208 6.59 13.72 1.73
N GLU A 209 6.02 13.29 2.85
CA GLU A 209 6.44 13.71 4.19
C GLU A 209 7.85 13.23 4.53
N HIS A 210 8.19 11.99 4.18
CA HIS A 210 9.55 11.47 4.35
C HIS A 210 10.56 12.26 3.50
N GLU A 211 10.22 12.54 2.24
CA GLU A 211 11.05 13.38 1.37
C GLU A 211 11.19 14.80 1.94
N LEU A 212 10.12 15.39 2.48
CA LEU A 212 10.12 16.72 3.09
C LEU A 212 10.98 16.75 4.36
N THR A 213 10.87 15.75 5.22
CA THR A 213 11.70 15.63 6.44
C THR A 213 13.16 15.39 6.09
N GLN A 214 13.46 14.54 5.10
CA GLN A 214 14.81 14.34 4.61
C GLN A 214 15.40 15.62 4.02
N LEU A 215 14.63 16.35 3.19
CA LEU A 215 15.05 17.64 2.66
C LEU A 215 15.31 18.66 3.78
N LYS A 216 14.45 18.73 4.80
CA LYS A 216 14.68 19.57 5.99
C LYS A 216 15.98 19.23 6.73
N VAL A 217 16.27 17.94 6.93
CA VAL A 217 17.53 17.52 7.55
C VAL A 217 18.72 17.92 6.69
N THR A 218 18.69 17.63 5.38
CA THR A 218 19.79 18.03 4.49
C THR A 218 19.95 19.54 4.41
N LEU A 219 18.87 20.32 4.48
CA LEU A 219 18.92 21.78 4.55
C LEU A 219 19.62 22.22 5.84
N SER A 220 19.28 21.62 6.99
CA SER A 220 19.93 21.93 8.27
C SER A 220 21.42 21.59 8.27
N GLU A 221 21.81 20.46 7.68
CA GLU A 221 23.22 20.06 7.53
C GLU A 221 23.98 21.01 6.58
N LYS A 222 23.36 21.43 5.48
CA LYS A 222 23.98 22.40 4.56
C LYS A 222 24.10 23.78 5.20
N THR A 223 23.13 24.18 6.02
CA THR A 223 23.15 25.44 6.74
C THR A 223 24.24 25.45 7.81
N SER A 224 24.42 24.37 8.57
CA SER A 224 25.51 24.27 9.54
C SER A 224 26.89 24.23 8.87
N LEU A 225 27.02 23.55 7.73
CA LEU A 225 28.26 23.58 6.95
C LEU A 225 28.56 24.99 6.41
N LEU A 226 27.55 25.72 5.96
CA LEU A 226 27.69 27.12 5.55
C LEU A 226 28.19 27.98 6.71
N GLU A 227 27.56 27.88 7.88
CA GLU A 227 27.94 28.62 9.09
C GLU A 227 29.40 28.35 9.48
N THR A 228 29.83 27.08 9.51
CA THR A 228 31.24 26.75 9.81
C THR A 228 32.22 27.24 8.74
N ALA A 229 31.79 27.36 7.48
CA ALA A 229 32.62 27.92 6.41
C ALA A 229 32.72 29.45 6.54
N GLU A 230 31.62 30.12 6.88
CA GLU A 230 31.58 31.55 7.19
C GLU A 230 32.47 31.89 8.40
N GLU A 231 32.42 31.09 9.47
CA GLU A 231 33.31 31.23 10.63
C GLU A 231 34.79 31.11 10.23
N LYS A 232 35.15 30.12 9.40
CA LYS A 232 36.53 29.97 8.90
C LYS A 232 36.96 31.12 8.02
N ILE A 233 36.06 31.65 7.18
CA ILE A 233 36.34 32.84 6.36
C ILE A 233 36.58 34.04 7.28
N ALA A 234 35.77 34.23 8.33
CA ALA A 234 35.99 35.28 9.30
C ALA A 234 37.34 35.13 10.02
N GLU A 235 37.71 33.93 10.47
CA GLU A 235 39.00 33.64 11.11
C GLU A 235 40.20 33.87 10.17
N LEU A 236 40.08 33.46 8.90
CA LEU A 236 41.14 33.72 7.92
C LEU A 236 41.24 35.22 7.61
N THR A 237 40.12 35.94 7.57
CA THR A 237 40.09 37.39 7.35
C THR A 237 40.74 38.13 8.52
N THR A 238 40.52 37.71 9.77
CA THR A 238 41.21 38.30 10.93
C THR A 238 42.72 38.02 10.88
N LYS A 239 43.14 36.79 10.55
CA LYS A 239 44.57 36.45 10.36
C LYS A 239 45.23 37.26 9.27
N VAL A 240 44.56 37.46 8.12
CA VAL A 240 45.05 38.31 7.04
C VAL A 240 45.23 39.76 7.52
N ASN A 241 44.24 40.30 8.24
CA ASN A 241 44.34 41.65 8.81
C ASN A 241 45.48 41.77 9.83
N GLU A 242 45.70 40.75 10.67
CA GLU A 242 46.82 40.71 11.62
C GLU A 242 48.17 40.66 10.90
N GLN A 243 48.29 39.81 9.88
CA GLN A 243 49.48 39.72 9.04
C GLN A 243 49.75 41.03 8.31
N GLN A 244 48.72 41.67 7.74
CA GLN A 244 48.85 42.97 7.07
C GLN A 244 49.33 44.05 8.05
N LYS A 245 48.79 44.08 9.28
CA LYS A 245 49.28 44.99 10.34
C LYS A 245 50.71 44.69 10.75
N LEU A 246 51.11 43.41 10.82
CA LEU A 246 52.49 43.04 11.14
C LEU A 246 53.45 43.43 10.02
N ILE A 247 53.09 43.17 8.77
CA ILE A 247 53.85 43.61 7.59
C ILE A 247 54.01 45.13 7.62
N GLN A 248 52.94 45.88 7.85
CA GLN A 248 53.02 47.33 7.96
C GLN A 248 53.98 47.80 9.06
N LYS A 249 53.98 47.15 10.24
CA LYS A 249 54.96 47.44 11.30
C LYS A 249 56.39 47.12 10.89
N LEU A 250 56.60 45.98 10.23
CA LEU A 250 57.91 45.58 9.73
C LEU A 250 58.41 46.52 8.63
N GLU A 251 57.52 46.97 7.74
CA GLU A 251 57.82 47.99 6.73
C GLU A 251 58.19 49.32 7.38
N ASP A 252 57.44 49.77 8.39
CA ASP A 252 57.76 50.97 9.17
C ASP A 252 59.12 50.84 9.89
N ASP A 253 59.43 49.68 10.43
CA ASP A 253 60.70 49.42 11.13
C ASP A 253 61.88 49.28 10.16
N ILE A 254 61.67 48.70 8.96
CA ILE A 254 62.64 48.73 7.87
C ILE A 254 62.86 50.15 7.39
N LEU A 255 61.80 50.95 7.21
CA LEU A 255 61.88 52.37 6.85
C LEU A 255 62.66 53.17 7.90
N LYS A 256 62.43 52.93 9.19
CA LYS A 256 63.20 53.54 10.28
C LYS A 256 64.65 53.06 10.29
N GLY A 257 64.90 51.77 10.08
CA GLY A 257 66.25 51.19 10.00
C GLY A 257 67.06 51.72 8.80
N TYR A 258 66.41 51.88 7.65
CA TYR A 258 66.98 52.57 6.49
C TYR A 258 67.19 54.05 6.77
N SER A 259 66.26 54.73 7.44
CA SER A 259 66.40 56.15 7.77
C SER A 259 67.49 56.42 8.82
N SER A 260 67.73 55.47 9.74
CA SER A 260 68.82 55.54 10.72
C SER A 260 70.19 55.23 10.12
N ASN A 261 70.27 54.39 9.07
CA ASN A 261 71.50 54.18 8.29
C ASN A 261 71.69 55.18 7.14
N SER A 262 70.65 55.90 6.73
CA SER A 262 70.68 56.91 5.66
C SER A 262 71.17 58.28 6.13
N LYS A 263 71.30 58.49 7.46
CA LYS A 263 71.83 59.75 7.98
C LYS A 263 73.32 59.98 7.65
N ASP A 264 74.04 58.95 7.19
CA ASP A 264 75.44 59.08 6.74
C ASP A 264 75.68 58.82 5.24
N ARG A 265 74.66 58.54 4.42
CA ARG A 265 74.83 58.51 2.94
C ARG A 265 73.61 59.05 2.21
N LYS A 266 73.52 60.38 2.18
CA LYS A 266 72.71 61.12 1.22
C LYS A 266 73.36 61.05 -0.17
N GLY A 267 72.71 60.37 -1.12
CA GLY A 267 73.09 60.42 -2.54
C GLY A 267 72.25 59.49 -3.41
N ASN A 268 71.27 60.07 -4.10
CA ASN A 268 70.56 59.61 -5.30
C ASN A 268 70.59 58.11 -5.64
N PHE A 269 69.50 57.38 -5.37
CA PHE A 269 69.14 56.17 -6.13
C PHE A 269 67.62 56.01 -6.13
N LEU A 270 66.97 56.86 -6.92
CA LEU A 270 65.60 56.68 -7.37
C LEU A 270 65.68 56.92 -8.88
N ASP A 271 65.21 55.92 -9.63
CA ASP A 271 65.17 55.84 -11.11
C ASP A 271 66.42 55.21 -11.76
N ASP A 272 66.33 53.89 -12.03
CA ASP A 272 66.82 53.21 -13.25
C ASP A 272 66.90 51.69 -13.01
N TRP A 273 65.90 50.92 -13.49
CA TRP A 273 66.16 49.54 -13.94
C TRP A 273 65.08 49.08 -14.92
N ASP A 274 65.16 49.66 -16.12
CA ASP A 274 64.60 49.08 -17.34
C ASP A 274 65.76 48.48 -18.15
N LEU A 275 65.64 47.19 -18.48
CA LEU A 275 66.27 46.47 -19.61
C LEU A 275 67.81 46.39 -19.83
N SER A 276 68.19 45.24 -20.40
CA SER A 276 69.46 44.84 -21.08
C SER A 276 70.54 44.24 -20.16
N GLU A 277 70.92 42.96 -20.24
CA GLU A 277 71.40 42.16 -21.37
C GLU A 277 72.73 42.66 -21.98
N ALA A 278 73.69 41.73 -22.08
CA ALA A 278 74.98 41.76 -22.80
C ALA A 278 76.25 42.26 -22.08
N GLY A 279 77.23 41.34 -21.98
CA GLY A 279 78.58 41.62 -22.50
C GLY A 279 79.70 41.94 -21.51
N GLY A 280 80.44 40.89 -21.16
CA GLY A 280 81.90 40.78 -20.99
C GLY A 280 82.82 42.00 -20.80
N GLY A 281 83.84 41.82 -19.95
CA GLY A 281 85.08 42.61 -20.01
C GLY A 281 85.83 42.66 -18.68
N GLU A 282 87.09 42.24 -18.70
CA GLU A 282 87.96 41.96 -17.55
C GLU A 282 88.59 43.19 -16.86
N ALA A 283 89.13 42.90 -15.67
CA ALA A 283 90.33 43.46 -15.04
C ALA A 283 90.28 44.86 -14.39
N SER A 284 90.53 44.92 -13.08
CA SER A 284 91.76 45.54 -12.53
C SER A 284 91.83 45.38 -11.00
N GLU A 285 93.03 45.07 -10.51
CA GLU A 285 93.41 44.91 -9.10
C GLU A 285 93.20 46.20 -8.29
N ASN A 286 92.81 46.07 -7.01
CA ASN A 286 93.43 46.84 -5.93
C ASN A 286 93.07 46.30 -4.55
N THR A 287 94.12 46.07 -3.78
CA THR A 287 94.17 45.55 -2.42
C THR A 287 93.81 46.68 -1.45
N ASP A 288 92.53 46.78 -1.04
CA ASP A 288 92.08 47.34 0.27
C ASP A 288 90.55 47.27 0.43
N GLN A 289 89.97 46.09 0.14
CA GLN A 289 88.54 45.83 0.31
C GLN A 289 88.34 44.46 0.94
N ARG A 290 88.67 44.27 2.22
CA ARG A 290 88.41 42.99 2.92
C ARG A 290 87.17 42.99 3.81
N GLN A 291 86.49 44.13 3.94
CA GLN A 291 85.27 44.26 4.74
C GLN A 291 84.04 44.70 3.92
N VAL A 292 84.22 45.53 2.89
CA VAL A 292 83.13 45.96 1.99
C VAL A 292 82.81 44.90 0.91
N SER A 293 83.79 44.07 0.54
CA SER A 293 83.62 42.96 -0.40
C SER A 293 82.80 41.81 0.17
N LEU A 294 82.88 41.56 1.49
CA LEU A 294 82.11 40.48 2.13
C LEU A 294 80.61 40.78 2.12
N ASP A 295 80.22 42.03 2.37
CA ASP A 295 78.81 42.47 2.35
C ASP A 295 78.28 42.57 0.91
N GLN A 296 79.13 42.95 -0.05
CA GLN A 296 78.76 42.98 -1.46
C GLN A 296 78.62 41.58 -2.06
N ASP A 297 79.48 40.63 -1.67
CA ASP A 297 79.38 39.20 -2.05
C ASP A 297 78.20 38.51 -1.35
N GLN A 298 77.89 38.86 -0.10
CA GLN A 298 76.66 38.38 0.56
C GLN A 298 75.40 38.96 -0.09
N SER A 299 75.40 40.25 -0.44
CA SER A 299 74.32 40.86 -1.21
C SER A 299 74.17 40.23 -2.61
N SER A 300 75.29 39.92 -3.28
CA SER A 300 75.33 39.22 -4.57
C SER A 300 74.79 37.79 -4.46
N MET A 301 75.21 37.04 -3.44
CA MET A 301 74.74 35.69 -3.16
C MET A 301 73.26 35.65 -2.82
N LEU A 302 72.78 36.60 -2.01
CA LEU A 302 71.34 36.75 -1.72
C LEU A 302 70.54 37.11 -2.97
N LYS A 303 71.06 37.98 -3.85
CA LYS A 303 70.44 38.26 -5.16
C LYS A 303 70.36 37.02 -6.04
N VAL A 304 71.41 36.19 -6.08
CA VAL A 304 71.40 34.92 -6.82
C VAL A 304 70.36 33.96 -6.22
N ILE A 305 70.26 33.86 -4.89
CA ILE A 305 69.26 33.02 -4.20
C ILE A 305 67.84 33.53 -4.45
N CYS A 306 67.61 34.84 -4.41
CA CYS A 306 66.32 35.44 -4.78
C CYS A 306 65.96 35.10 -6.23
N ASN A 307 66.88 35.29 -7.17
CA ASN A 307 66.67 34.94 -8.58
C ASN A 307 66.41 33.44 -8.78
N GLN A 308 67.10 32.57 -8.05
CA GLN A 308 66.85 31.13 -8.09
C GLN A 308 65.47 30.78 -7.52
N ARG A 309 65.11 31.33 -6.36
CA ARG A 309 63.79 31.16 -5.75
C ARG A 309 62.68 31.64 -6.70
N ASP A 310 62.88 32.77 -7.35
CA ASP A 310 61.88 33.37 -8.23
C ASP A 310 61.77 32.56 -9.54
N ARG A 311 62.87 31.99 -10.04
CA ARG A 311 62.83 30.98 -11.11
C ARG A 311 62.06 29.72 -10.70
N PHE A 312 62.29 29.20 -9.49
CA PHE A 312 61.55 28.04 -8.99
C PHE A 312 60.07 28.35 -8.79
N ARG A 313 59.71 29.55 -8.31
CA ARG A 313 58.32 29.99 -8.20
C ARG A 313 57.64 30.15 -9.55
N ASN A 314 58.32 30.71 -10.54
CA ASN A 314 57.80 30.80 -11.90
C ASN A 314 57.57 29.40 -12.49
N ARG A 315 58.55 28.50 -12.37
CA ARG A 315 58.42 27.11 -12.84
C ARG A 315 57.30 26.37 -12.12
N LEU A 316 57.13 26.60 -10.81
CA LEU A 316 56.03 26.00 -10.05
C LEU A 316 54.67 26.50 -10.56
N ARG A 317 54.52 27.82 -10.75
CA ARG A 317 53.30 28.42 -11.29
C ARG A 317 52.97 27.90 -12.70
N GLU A 318 53.97 27.82 -13.58
CA GLU A 318 53.82 27.23 -14.92
C GLU A 318 53.35 25.77 -14.84
N THR A 319 53.97 24.95 -13.98
CA THR A 319 53.53 23.55 -13.81
C THR A 319 52.13 23.42 -13.20
N GLU A 320 51.73 24.32 -12.30
CA GLU A 320 50.38 24.35 -11.74
C GLU A 320 49.34 24.75 -12.79
N GLU A 321 49.66 25.71 -13.64
CA GLU A 321 48.83 26.11 -14.79
C GLU A 321 48.70 24.98 -15.81
N GLU A 322 49.78 24.28 -16.14
CA GLU A 322 49.75 23.09 -16.99
C GLU A 322 48.86 21.99 -16.39
N ILE A 323 48.96 21.71 -15.09
CA ILE A 323 48.09 20.74 -14.40
C ILE A 323 46.63 21.18 -14.48
N ARG A 324 46.34 22.48 -14.32
CA ARG A 324 44.96 23.01 -14.44
C ARG A 324 44.41 22.80 -15.84
N GLN A 325 45.20 23.11 -16.87
CA GLN A 325 44.83 22.91 -18.27
C GLN A 325 44.64 21.42 -18.61
N LEU A 326 45.49 20.53 -18.10
CA LEU A 326 45.34 19.08 -18.30
C LEU A 326 44.06 18.56 -17.65
N LYS A 327 43.72 19.01 -16.43
CA LYS A 327 42.47 18.64 -15.76
C LYS A 327 41.24 19.12 -16.54
N GLU A 328 41.28 20.33 -17.07
CA GLU A 328 40.21 20.86 -17.92
C GLU A 328 40.05 20.03 -19.20
N LYS A 329 41.16 19.71 -19.89
CA LYS A 329 41.15 18.82 -21.06
C LYS A 329 40.58 17.43 -20.73
N ILE A 330 40.93 16.84 -19.59
CA ILE A 330 40.37 15.56 -19.14
C ILE A 330 38.86 15.67 -18.92
N GLY A 331 38.38 16.78 -18.32
CA GLY A 331 36.96 17.04 -18.15
C GLY A 331 36.21 17.10 -19.48
N VAL A 332 36.72 17.89 -20.43
CA VAL A 332 36.14 18.02 -21.78
C VAL A 332 36.11 16.68 -22.51
N LEU A 333 37.23 15.95 -22.52
CA LEU A 333 37.32 14.62 -23.14
C LEU A 333 36.37 13.61 -22.49
N THR A 334 36.16 13.67 -21.18
CA THR A 334 35.22 12.79 -20.49
C THR A 334 33.79 13.04 -20.95
N VAL A 335 33.38 14.31 -21.04
CA VAL A 335 32.05 14.69 -21.55
C VAL A 335 31.88 14.28 -23.01
N GLU A 336 32.91 14.45 -23.84
CA GLU A 336 32.87 14.02 -25.25
C GLU A 336 32.74 12.50 -25.39
N VAL A 337 33.45 11.73 -24.57
CA VAL A 337 33.32 10.27 -24.52
C VAL A 337 31.92 9.85 -24.08
N GLU A 338 31.33 10.49 -23.09
CA GLU A 338 29.95 10.22 -22.66
C GLU A 338 28.94 10.56 -23.75
N LYS A 339 29.10 11.71 -24.39
CA LYS A 339 28.27 12.13 -25.53
C LYS A 339 28.37 11.12 -26.69
N SER A 340 29.59 10.72 -27.06
CA SER A 340 29.83 9.73 -28.11
C SER A 340 29.21 8.37 -27.75
N LYS A 341 29.31 7.92 -26.49
CA LYS A 341 28.63 6.70 -26.02
C LYS A 341 27.11 6.80 -26.18
N ALA A 342 26.50 7.93 -25.80
CA ALA A 342 25.06 8.14 -25.93
C ALA A 342 24.61 8.15 -27.40
N ASP A 343 25.38 8.81 -28.27
CA ASP A 343 25.10 8.85 -29.70
C ASP A 343 25.29 7.48 -30.36
N ASN A 344 26.29 6.69 -29.94
CA ASN A 344 26.48 5.30 -30.39
C ASN A 344 25.30 4.39 -30.01
N VAL A 345 24.74 4.53 -28.79
CA VAL A 345 23.54 3.79 -28.38
C VAL A 345 22.33 4.16 -29.23
N LYS A 346 22.13 5.46 -29.51
CA LYS A 346 21.05 5.93 -30.41
C LYS A 346 21.24 5.42 -31.84
N LEU A 347 22.48 5.40 -32.34
CA LEU A 347 22.80 4.90 -33.66
C LEU A 347 22.52 3.40 -33.76
N TYR A 348 22.90 2.63 -32.73
CA TYR A 348 22.56 1.21 -32.63
C TYR A 348 21.03 1.01 -32.68
N GLY A 349 20.25 1.79 -31.92
CA GLY A 349 18.78 1.74 -31.98
C GLY A 349 18.20 2.06 -33.36
N LYS A 350 18.78 3.05 -34.07
CA LYS A 350 18.38 3.39 -35.45
C LYS A 350 18.72 2.27 -36.44
N ILE A 351 19.92 1.69 -36.34
CA ILE A 351 20.36 0.56 -37.18
C ILE A 351 19.41 -0.62 -36.97
N ARG A 352 19.10 -0.95 -35.71
CA ARG A 352 18.16 -2.01 -35.35
C ARG A 352 16.76 -1.74 -35.91
N TYR A 353 16.23 -0.53 -35.77
CA TYR A 353 14.93 -0.16 -36.33
C TYR A 353 14.89 -0.28 -37.85
N VAL A 354 15.95 0.14 -38.55
CA VAL A 354 16.06 0.01 -40.01
C VAL A 354 16.22 -1.45 -40.43
N GLN A 355 17.01 -2.25 -39.70
CA GLN A 355 17.16 -3.68 -39.93
C GLN A 355 15.83 -4.41 -39.76
N ASP A 356 15.09 -4.16 -38.68
CA ASP A 356 13.76 -4.74 -38.45
C ASP A 356 12.77 -4.34 -39.53
N TYR A 357 12.74 -3.06 -39.91
CA TYR A 357 11.85 -2.55 -40.96
C TYR A 357 12.19 -3.15 -42.34
N ASN A 358 13.47 -3.40 -42.61
CA ASN A 358 13.91 -4.05 -43.84
C ASN A 358 13.58 -5.56 -43.83
N ILE A 359 13.72 -6.24 -42.68
CA ILE A 359 13.28 -7.63 -42.48
C ILE A 359 11.76 -7.73 -42.71
N GLU A 360 10.97 -6.80 -42.17
CA GLU A 360 9.51 -6.75 -42.36
C GLU A 360 9.09 -6.56 -43.83
N LYS A 361 9.83 -5.74 -44.59
CA LYS A 361 9.64 -5.61 -46.05
C LYS A 361 10.02 -6.86 -46.83
N VAL A 362 11.01 -7.63 -46.39
CA VAL A 362 11.47 -8.85 -47.06
C VAL A 362 10.53 -10.05 -46.80
N VAL A 363 9.75 -10.04 -45.72
CA VAL A 363 8.77 -11.11 -45.44
C VAL A 363 7.55 -11.06 -46.39
N SER A 364 7.30 -9.95 -47.10
CA SER A 364 6.24 -9.86 -48.13
C SER A 364 6.68 -10.32 -49.54
N ARG A 365 7.93 -10.72 -49.75
CA ARG A 365 8.41 -11.33 -51.00
C ARG A 365 9.21 -12.57 -50.66
N GLY A 366 8.55 -13.72 -50.86
CA GLY A 366 9.08 -15.02 -50.50
C GLY A 366 10.53 -15.28 -50.93
N SER A 367 11.22 -16.02 -50.04
CA SER A 367 12.49 -16.70 -50.24
C SER A 367 13.78 -15.88 -50.04
N LYS A 368 14.48 -16.16 -48.94
CA LYS A 368 15.96 -16.27 -48.82
C LYS A 368 16.32 -16.78 -47.43
N LYS A 369 16.85 -18.01 -47.29
CA LYS A 369 18.29 -18.34 -47.29
C LYS A 369 19.11 -17.40 -46.40
N TYR A 370 19.53 -17.96 -45.27
CA TYR A 370 20.56 -17.49 -44.36
C TYR A 370 21.70 -16.81 -45.12
N ALA A 371 21.74 -15.47 -45.05
CA ALA A 371 22.96 -14.73 -45.28
C ALA A 371 23.68 -14.70 -43.93
N GLU A 372 24.54 -15.69 -43.75
CA GLU A 372 25.60 -15.69 -42.76
C GLU A 372 26.53 -14.53 -43.13
N ASP A 373 26.46 -13.43 -42.38
CA ASP A 373 27.27 -12.23 -42.57
C ASP A 373 28.67 -12.51 -42.01
N ILE A 374 29.50 -13.09 -42.87
CA ILE A 374 30.91 -13.42 -42.63
C ILE A 374 31.72 -12.10 -42.63
N GLU A 375 31.58 -11.28 -41.58
CA GLU A 375 32.56 -10.21 -41.26
C GLU A 375 32.50 -9.67 -39.81
N SER A 376 31.83 -10.36 -38.89
CA SER A 376 31.56 -9.86 -37.52
C SER A 376 32.55 -10.33 -36.43
N GLY A 377 33.82 -10.59 -36.76
CA GLY A 377 34.79 -11.09 -35.77
C GLY A 377 35.30 -10.05 -34.76
N PHE A 378 35.25 -8.75 -35.11
CA PHE A 378 35.80 -7.66 -34.29
C PHE A 378 34.73 -6.62 -33.89
N SER A 379 33.67 -6.48 -34.68
CA SER A 379 32.54 -5.58 -34.38
C SER A 379 31.60 -6.17 -33.33
N SER A 380 31.55 -7.49 -33.15
CA SER A 380 30.57 -8.12 -32.24
C SER A 380 30.75 -7.69 -30.80
N ASP A 381 31.96 -7.42 -30.32
CA ASP A 381 32.19 -7.05 -28.93
C ASP A 381 31.72 -5.63 -28.63
N VAL A 382 32.00 -4.70 -29.55
CA VAL A 382 31.56 -3.30 -29.46
C VAL A 382 30.04 -3.24 -29.65
N GLU A 383 29.52 -3.95 -30.64
CA GLU A 383 28.10 -4.08 -30.89
C GLU A 383 27.38 -4.76 -29.73
N SER A 384 27.91 -5.84 -29.16
CA SER A 384 27.33 -6.53 -27.99
C SER A 384 27.31 -5.62 -26.77
N LYS A 385 28.32 -4.78 -26.58
CA LYS A 385 28.35 -3.80 -25.50
C LYS A 385 27.24 -2.76 -25.66
N TYR A 386 27.08 -2.17 -26.84
CA TYR A 386 26.03 -1.17 -27.09
C TYR A 386 24.64 -1.80 -27.21
N LYS A 387 24.54 -3.03 -27.70
CA LYS A 387 23.35 -3.88 -27.69
C LYS A 387 22.86 -4.12 -26.28
N LYS A 388 23.76 -4.55 -25.38
CA LYS A 388 23.41 -4.76 -23.97
C LYS A 388 22.94 -3.47 -23.32
N ILE A 389 23.64 -2.35 -23.55
CA ILE A 389 23.24 -1.04 -23.01
C ILE A 389 21.87 -0.62 -23.54
N TYR A 390 21.60 -0.85 -24.82
CA TYR A 390 20.32 -0.55 -25.46
C TYR A 390 19.18 -1.45 -24.97
N GLU A 391 19.41 -2.77 -24.88
CA GLU A 391 18.42 -3.74 -24.37
C GLU A 391 18.10 -3.51 -22.89
N ASP A 392 19.09 -3.16 -22.08
CA ASP A 392 18.91 -2.81 -20.67
C ASP A 392 18.08 -1.50 -20.51
N ASP A 393 18.21 -0.54 -21.43
CA ASP A 393 17.47 0.74 -21.42
C ASP A 393 16.05 0.61 -22.01
N ILE A 394 15.87 -0.21 -23.05
CA ILE A 394 14.58 -0.40 -23.73
C ILE A 394 13.64 -1.35 -22.98
N ASN A 395 14.16 -2.27 -22.16
CA ASN A 395 13.38 -3.33 -21.55
C ASN A 395 12.73 -2.86 -20.23
N PRO A 396 11.41 -2.60 -20.20
CA PRO A 396 10.72 -2.17 -18.98
C PRO A 396 10.78 -3.23 -17.88
N PHE A 397 10.92 -4.52 -18.23
CA PHE A 397 11.04 -5.61 -17.27
C PHE A 397 12.45 -5.74 -16.68
N ALA A 398 13.50 -5.32 -17.39
CA ALA A 398 14.85 -5.29 -16.84
C ALA A 398 14.98 -4.17 -15.79
N ALA A 399 14.46 -2.98 -16.11
CA ALA A 399 14.36 -1.87 -15.17
C ALA A 399 13.46 -2.23 -13.97
N PHE A 400 12.32 -2.87 -14.21
CA PHE A 400 11.41 -3.32 -13.16
C PHE A 400 12.02 -4.43 -12.29
N SER A 401 12.62 -5.47 -12.88
CA SER A 401 13.26 -6.57 -12.14
C SER A 401 14.46 -6.09 -11.32
N LYS A 402 15.23 -5.13 -11.84
CA LYS A 402 16.30 -4.48 -11.09
C LYS A 402 15.74 -3.68 -9.91
N LYS A 403 14.69 -2.89 -10.13
CA LYS A 403 14.01 -2.12 -9.09
C LYS A 403 13.35 -3.03 -8.04
N GLU A 404 12.75 -4.13 -8.46
CA GLU A 404 12.14 -5.14 -7.59
C GLU A 404 13.21 -5.83 -6.75
N ARG A 405 14.33 -6.30 -7.34
CA ARG A 405 15.46 -6.83 -6.55
C ARG A 405 15.96 -5.80 -5.55
N ASP A 406 16.17 -4.56 -5.97
CA ASP A 406 16.68 -3.50 -5.10
C ASP A 406 15.70 -3.15 -3.98
N GLN A 407 14.40 -3.25 -4.24
CA GLN A 407 13.34 -3.08 -3.26
C GLN A 407 13.28 -4.28 -2.30
N ARG A 408 13.36 -5.52 -2.80
CA ARG A 408 13.55 -6.72 -1.97
C ARG A 408 14.80 -6.58 -1.09
N TYR A 409 15.91 -6.07 -1.62
CA TYR A 409 17.11 -5.79 -0.82
C TYR A 409 16.87 -4.79 0.31
N LYS A 410 15.98 -3.80 0.10
CA LYS A 410 15.57 -2.82 1.10
C LYS A 410 14.49 -3.36 2.05
N GLU A 411 13.67 -4.30 1.64
CA GLU A 411 12.65 -4.94 2.49
C GLU A 411 13.25 -6.03 3.40
N LEU A 412 14.46 -6.53 3.09
CA LEU A 412 15.21 -7.39 4.01
C LEU A 412 15.55 -6.63 5.30
N GLY A 413 15.20 -7.24 6.44
CA GLY A 413 15.58 -6.73 7.76
C GLY A 413 17.09 -6.58 7.90
N PHE A 414 17.53 -5.68 8.78
CA PHE A 414 18.95 -5.34 8.97
C PHE A 414 19.87 -6.56 9.17
N ARG A 415 19.38 -7.58 9.89
CA ARG A 415 20.10 -8.86 10.12
C ARG A 415 20.22 -9.71 8.86
N ASP A 416 19.21 -9.70 8.00
CA ASP A 416 19.20 -10.46 6.76
C ASP A 416 20.06 -9.78 5.68
N ARG A 417 20.08 -8.44 5.63
CA ARG A 417 21.02 -7.69 4.78
C ARG A 417 22.49 -7.96 5.13
N ILE A 418 22.83 -8.02 6.41
CA ILE A 418 24.19 -8.35 6.86
C ILE A 418 24.53 -9.79 6.47
N THR A 419 23.59 -10.73 6.62
CA THR A 419 23.81 -12.14 6.26
C THR A 419 23.98 -12.32 4.75
N LEU A 420 23.13 -11.69 3.94
CA LEU A 420 23.22 -11.74 2.47
C LEU A 420 24.44 -10.99 1.91
N SER A 421 24.82 -9.86 2.50
CA SER A 421 26.04 -9.13 2.12
C SER A 421 27.30 -9.88 2.54
N SER A 422 27.33 -10.44 3.75
CA SER A 422 28.41 -11.30 4.23
C SER A 422 28.52 -12.57 3.38
N GLY A 423 27.39 -13.21 3.04
CA GLY A 423 27.34 -14.37 2.15
C GLY A 423 27.83 -14.05 0.74
N ARG A 424 27.39 -12.94 0.14
CA ARG A 424 27.92 -12.49 -1.16
C ARG A 424 29.39 -12.10 -1.10
N PHE A 425 29.86 -11.51 -0.01
CA PHE A 425 31.25 -11.13 0.18
C PHE A 425 32.15 -12.37 0.30
N LEU A 426 31.71 -13.37 1.06
CA LEU A 426 32.38 -14.66 1.18
C LEU A 426 32.41 -15.43 -0.15
N LEU A 427 31.31 -15.44 -0.92
CA LEU A 427 31.25 -16.16 -2.21
C LEU A 427 31.91 -15.39 -3.37
N GLY A 428 31.82 -14.06 -3.38
CA GLY A 428 32.26 -13.21 -4.49
C GLY A 428 33.76 -12.91 -4.48
N ASN A 429 34.41 -12.91 -3.31
CA ASN A 429 35.82 -12.57 -3.19
C ASN A 429 36.69 -13.82 -2.99
N LYS A 430 37.72 -13.99 -3.85
CA LYS A 430 38.65 -15.13 -3.78
C LYS A 430 39.39 -15.21 -2.43
N TYR A 431 39.73 -14.06 -1.84
CA TYR A 431 40.43 -13.99 -0.56
C TYR A 431 39.54 -14.36 0.63
N ALA A 432 38.26 -13.97 0.57
CA ALA A 432 37.27 -14.26 1.61
C ALA A 432 36.98 -15.77 1.70
N ARG A 433 36.95 -16.48 0.56
CA ARG A 433 36.85 -17.95 0.52
C ARG A 433 38.03 -18.65 1.21
N THR A 434 39.25 -18.24 0.91
CA THR A 434 40.44 -18.78 1.58
C THR A 434 40.44 -18.50 3.09
N PHE A 435 40.04 -17.30 3.50
CA PHE A 435 39.96 -16.94 4.91
C PHE A 435 38.95 -17.80 5.69
N ALA A 436 37.73 -17.99 5.15
CA ALA A 436 36.72 -18.83 5.77
C ALA A 436 37.16 -20.31 5.87
N PHE A 437 37.85 -20.82 4.85
CA PHE A 437 38.42 -22.17 4.88
C PHE A 437 39.41 -22.35 6.03
N PHE A 438 40.43 -21.48 6.14
CA PHE A 438 41.39 -21.56 7.25
C PHE A 438 40.75 -21.33 8.63
N TYR A 439 39.76 -20.46 8.71
CA TYR A 439 38.99 -20.23 9.94
C TYR A 439 38.26 -21.50 10.41
N THR A 440 37.62 -22.23 9.49
CA THR A 440 36.97 -23.52 9.83
C THR A 440 37.98 -24.57 10.29
N ILE A 441 39.13 -24.71 9.61
CA ILE A 441 40.21 -25.61 10.04
C ILE A 441 40.70 -25.24 11.45
N GLY A 442 40.93 -23.95 11.71
CA GLY A 442 41.39 -23.47 13.01
C GLY A 442 40.39 -23.76 14.13
N LEU A 443 39.10 -23.58 13.87
CA LEU A 443 38.04 -23.90 14.82
C LEU A 443 38.01 -25.40 15.14
N HIS A 444 38.16 -26.27 14.14
CA HIS A 444 38.24 -27.71 14.36
C HIS A 444 39.46 -28.07 15.22
N ILE A 445 40.65 -27.54 14.93
CA ILE A 445 41.85 -27.77 15.74
C ILE A 445 41.63 -27.32 17.19
N LEU A 446 40.98 -26.18 17.40
CA LEU A 446 40.68 -25.66 18.73
C LEU A 446 39.71 -26.58 19.49
N VAL A 447 38.63 -27.02 18.84
CA VAL A 447 37.67 -27.96 19.43
C VAL A 447 38.34 -29.29 19.76
N PHE A 448 39.14 -29.85 18.84
CA PHE A 448 39.90 -31.07 19.09
C PHE A 448 40.89 -30.91 20.25
N THR A 449 41.55 -29.77 20.35
CA THR A 449 42.47 -29.48 21.47
C THR A 449 41.71 -29.37 22.79
N CYS A 450 40.53 -28.74 22.78
CA CYS A 450 39.69 -28.60 23.95
C CYS A 450 39.16 -29.96 24.41
N LEU A 451 38.66 -30.79 23.49
CA LEU A 451 38.23 -32.16 23.76
C LEU A 451 39.38 -33.05 24.22
N TYR A 452 40.57 -32.91 23.62
CA TYR A 452 41.78 -33.63 24.02
C TYR A 452 42.19 -33.25 25.45
N ARG A 453 42.18 -31.96 25.80
CA ARG A 453 42.45 -31.50 27.17
C ARG A 453 41.40 -31.99 28.16
N MET A 454 40.13 -31.94 27.80
CA MET A 454 39.02 -32.45 28.63
C MET A 454 39.12 -33.96 28.83
N SER A 455 39.47 -34.70 27.78
CA SER A 455 39.69 -36.15 27.81
C SER A 455 40.93 -36.50 28.64
N ALA A 456 42.04 -35.78 28.49
CA ALA A 456 43.23 -35.98 29.31
C ALA A 456 43.00 -35.68 30.80
N LEU A 457 42.21 -34.64 31.11
CA LEU A 457 41.77 -34.34 32.48
C LEU A 457 40.83 -35.42 33.03
N SER A 458 39.90 -35.93 32.21
CA SER A 458 39.01 -37.04 32.58
C SER A 458 39.77 -38.35 32.78
N TYR A 459 40.85 -38.59 32.03
CA TYR A 459 41.70 -39.77 32.17
C TYR A 459 42.57 -39.70 33.43
N LEU A 460 42.99 -38.50 33.86
CA LEU A 460 43.68 -38.30 35.13
C LEU A 460 42.75 -38.41 36.35
N SER A 461 41.46 -38.10 36.19
CA SER A 461 40.47 -38.21 37.28
C SER A 461 40.06 -39.65 37.59
N ASN A 462 40.23 -40.58 36.65
CA ASN A 462 39.95 -42.01 36.84
C ASN A 462 41.27 -42.79 37.00
N GLY A 463 41.91 -42.64 38.15
CA GLY A 463 42.98 -43.55 38.60
C GLY A 463 42.42 -44.93 38.98
N PRO A 464 43.28 -45.97 39.07
CA PRO A 464 42.83 -47.36 39.22
C PRO A 464 42.16 -47.55 40.59
N GLU A 465 40.91 -48.01 40.59
CA GLU A 465 40.24 -48.45 41.82
C GLU A 465 40.90 -49.73 42.34
N GLU A 466 41.67 -49.60 43.42
CA GLU A 466 42.02 -50.71 44.29
C GLU A 466 40.83 -51.07 45.20
N PHE A 467 40.47 -52.35 45.15
CA PHE A 467 39.59 -53.06 46.07
C PHE A 467 39.87 -52.72 47.55
N LEU A 468 38.83 -52.31 48.30
CA LEU A 468 38.73 -52.63 49.72
C LEU A 468 37.29 -53.02 50.10
N VAL A 469 37.17 -54.32 50.38
CA VAL A 469 36.08 -55.01 51.07
C VAL A 469 35.88 -54.41 52.47
N GLY A 470 34.63 -54.17 52.87
CA GLY A 470 34.29 -53.72 54.22
C GLY A 470 32.79 -53.61 54.47
N ASP A 471 32.17 -54.77 54.70
CA ASP A 471 30.88 -55.04 55.35
C ASP A 471 30.10 -53.84 55.94
N LYS A 472 28.82 -53.72 55.55
CA LYS A 472 27.69 -53.59 56.50
C LYS A 472 26.36 -53.91 55.82
N ASN A 473 25.81 -55.03 56.28
CA ASN A 473 24.49 -55.60 56.01
C ASN A 473 23.32 -54.63 56.24
N VAL A 474 22.32 -54.70 55.33
CA VAL A 474 20.88 -54.98 55.59
C VAL A 474 20.16 -53.97 56.50
N ASP A 475 19.18 -53.19 56.05
CA ASP A 475 17.81 -53.60 55.70
C ASP A 475 17.08 -52.49 54.93
N LEU A 476 16.34 -52.86 53.87
CA LEU A 476 15.12 -52.13 53.48
C LEU A 476 13.95 -52.67 54.31
N PRO A 477 12.91 -51.86 54.54
CA PRO A 477 11.68 -52.20 53.82
C PRO A 477 10.93 -51.01 53.24
N ARG A 478 10.24 -51.35 52.15
CA ARG A 478 9.12 -50.66 51.50
C ARG A 478 8.14 -50.05 52.50
N GLY A 479 7.52 -48.93 52.09
CA GLY A 479 6.21 -48.58 52.62
C GLY A 479 5.75 -47.16 52.33
N LEU A 480 4.90 -47.06 51.29
CA LEU A 480 3.95 -45.99 50.97
C LEU A 480 4.47 -44.69 50.34
#